data_AF-A0A0S8K7H4-F1
#
_entry.id   AF-A0A0S8K7H4-F1
#
_cell.length_a   1.000
_cell.length_b   1.000
_cell.length_c   1.000
_cell.angle_alpha   90.00
_cell.angle_beta   90.00
_cell.angle_gamma   90.00
#
_symmetry.space_group_name_H-M   'P 1'
#
loop_
_entity.id
_entity.type
_entity.pdbx_description
1 polymer ?
#
loop_
_entity_poly.entity_id
_entity_poly.type
_entity_poly.pdbx_seq_one_letter_code
_entity_poly.pdbx_strand_id
1 'polypeptide(L)'
;MFSRNFVSVMVCSVICLLALLYAFENGDVFSSEGESETLTLGTLAKVYRPARFSHDMHTLLTEDCSSCHHHTEGEPIPCSECHGAASAKDMGIAGLKEAYHGLCMGCHKKMETGPTGCTDCHAKQVTQSAPGKSKTPRAGPQTLTLSQLEQIYEPVSFAHEMHTLLAEDCAVCHHHSAAGQTPSCSTCHGAPFDPDNLNMPGLKGAYHLQCMDCHKEMETGPTGCTECHAKKVEKTEKAKAK
;
A
#
# COMPACT_ATOMS: atom_id res chain seq x y z
N MET A 1 75.33 25.93 -38.47
CA MET A 1 74.76 26.13 -37.11
C MET A 1 73.30 25.67 -37.13
N PHE A 2 73.02 24.41 -36.79
CA PHE A 2 71.67 23.97 -36.45
C PHE A 2 71.70 23.61 -34.97
N SER A 3 70.96 24.39 -34.18
CA SER A 3 70.98 24.34 -32.72
C SER A 3 70.48 22.99 -32.21
N ARG A 4 71.25 22.37 -31.30
CA ARG A 4 70.92 21.13 -30.57
C ARG A 4 69.54 21.16 -29.90
N ASN A 5 68.95 22.34 -29.73
CA ASN A 5 67.61 22.51 -29.16
C ASN A 5 66.48 22.12 -30.13
N PHE A 6 66.70 22.15 -31.45
CA PHE A 6 65.64 21.86 -32.43
C PHE A 6 65.34 20.36 -32.55
N VAL A 7 66.38 19.53 -32.43
CA VAL A 7 66.25 18.06 -32.44
C VAL A 7 65.55 17.56 -31.17
N SER A 8 65.83 18.17 -30.01
CA SER A 8 65.21 17.78 -28.74
C SER A 8 63.72 18.09 -28.68
N VAL A 9 63.27 19.19 -29.31
CA VAL A 9 61.86 19.59 -29.32
C VAL A 9 61.03 18.72 -30.26
N MET A 10 61.57 18.31 -31.43
CA MET A 10 60.87 17.38 -32.32
C MET A 10 60.74 15.97 -31.72
N VAL A 11 61.76 15.47 -31.02
CA VAL A 11 61.72 14.13 -30.41
C VAL A 11 60.70 14.06 -29.27
N CYS A 12 60.57 15.11 -28.44
CA CYS A 12 59.54 15.16 -27.40
C CYS A 12 58.11 15.22 -27.97
N SER A 13 57.89 15.92 -29.08
CA SER A 13 56.56 16.05 -29.70
C SER A 13 56.07 14.74 -30.30
N VAL A 14 56.96 13.96 -30.92
CA VAL A 14 56.62 12.64 -31.49
C VAL A 14 56.36 11.60 -30.40
N ILE A 15 57.13 11.62 -29.30
CA ILE A 15 56.91 10.72 -28.15
C ILE A 15 55.58 11.03 -27.44
N CYS A 16 55.20 12.30 -27.34
CA CYS A 16 53.92 12.70 -26.74
C CYS A 16 52.71 12.30 -27.60
N LEU A 17 52.83 12.38 -28.93
CA LEU A 17 51.81 11.89 -29.87
C LEU A 17 51.68 10.37 -29.87
N LEU A 18 52.79 9.63 -29.77
CA LEU A 18 52.77 8.18 -29.64
C LEU A 18 52.21 7.72 -28.29
N ALA A 19 52.48 8.45 -27.20
CA ALA A 19 51.89 8.17 -25.88
C ALA A 19 50.38 8.46 -25.83
N LEU A 20 49.91 9.49 -26.54
CA LEU A 20 48.47 9.78 -26.70
C LEU A 20 47.76 8.72 -27.53
N LEU A 21 48.39 8.20 -28.59
CA LEU A 21 47.84 7.09 -29.37
C LEU A 21 47.80 5.78 -28.55
N TYR A 22 48.85 5.49 -27.78
CA TYR A 22 48.88 4.32 -26.89
C TYR A 22 47.84 4.37 -25.76
N ALA A 23 47.52 5.57 -25.26
CA ALA A 23 46.46 5.76 -24.26
C ALA A 23 45.05 5.60 -24.85
N PHE A 24 44.87 5.82 -26.16
CA PHE A 24 43.59 5.59 -26.85
C PHE A 24 43.33 4.10 -27.14
N GLU A 25 44.38 3.29 -27.35
CA GLU A 25 44.24 1.84 -27.55
C GLU A 25 44.12 1.04 -26.24
N ASN A 26 44.54 1.59 -25.10
CA ASN A 26 44.45 0.94 -23.78
C ASN A 26 43.54 1.68 -22.79
N GLY A 27 42.63 2.52 -23.30
CA GLY A 27 41.58 3.11 -22.48
C GLY A 27 40.63 2.01 -22.02
N ASP A 28 40.79 1.53 -20.79
CA ASP A 28 39.74 0.80 -20.09
C ASP A 28 38.48 1.67 -20.10
N VAL A 29 37.56 1.29 -21.00
CA VAL A 29 36.19 1.77 -21.03
C VAL A 29 35.59 1.35 -19.69
N PHE A 30 35.59 2.27 -18.73
CA PHE A 30 34.76 2.13 -17.54
C PHE A 30 33.31 2.39 -17.99
N SER A 31 32.73 1.41 -18.68
CA SER A 31 31.30 1.29 -18.84
C SER A 31 30.74 1.09 -17.43
N SER A 32 30.15 2.13 -16.86
CA SER A 32 29.12 1.92 -15.85
C SER A 32 27.94 1.31 -16.57
N GLU A 33 27.98 0.00 -16.77
CA GLU A 33 26.81 -0.80 -17.05
C GLU A 33 25.96 -0.69 -15.79
N GLY A 34 25.15 0.37 -15.72
CA GLY A 34 23.94 0.35 -14.93
C GLY A 34 23.09 -0.75 -15.53
N GLU A 35 23.33 -1.98 -15.06
CA GLU A 35 22.50 -3.14 -15.32
C GLU A 35 21.09 -2.74 -14.90
N SER A 36 20.27 -2.37 -15.89
CA SER A 36 18.84 -2.19 -15.67
C SER A 36 18.33 -3.59 -15.38
N GLU A 37 18.33 -3.97 -14.10
CA GLU A 37 17.75 -5.23 -13.65
C GLU A 37 16.33 -5.27 -14.21
N THR A 38 16.12 -6.09 -15.24
CA THR A 38 14.79 -6.37 -15.75
C THR A 38 14.09 -7.19 -14.67
N LEU A 39 13.50 -6.50 -13.69
CA LEU A 39 12.69 -7.13 -12.67
C LEU A 39 11.49 -7.76 -13.37
N THR A 40 11.51 -9.09 -13.49
CA THR A 40 10.34 -9.83 -13.96
C THR A 40 9.15 -9.53 -13.05
N LEU A 41 7.92 -9.50 -13.57
CA LEU A 41 6.73 -9.22 -12.76
C LEU A 41 6.63 -10.16 -11.54
N GLY A 42 7.13 -11.40 -11.65
CA GLY A 42 7.21 -12.35 -10.54
C GLY A 42 8.18 -11.93 -9.44
N THR A 43 9.23 -11.18 -9.75
CA THR A 43 10.15 -10.59 -8.76
C THR A 43 9.47 -9.45 -7.99
N LEU A 44 8.61 -8.67 -8.65
CA LEU A 44 7.87 -7.58 -7.98
C LEU A 44 6.89 -8.10 -6.92
N ALA A 45 6.25 -9.25 -7.15
CA ALA A 45 5.38 -9.88 -6.14
C ALA A 45 6.14 -10.32 -4.87
N LYS A 46 7.48 -10.49 -4.96
CA LYS A 46 8.34 -10.75 -3.79
C LYS A 46 8.70 -9.48 -3.01
N VAL A 47 8.58 -8.32 -3.65
CA VAL A 47 8.94 -7.00 -3.09
C VAL A 47 7.73 -6.23 -2.60
N TYR A 48 6.58 -6.43 -3.25
CA TYR A 48 5.35 -5.69 -3.00
C TYR A 48 4.19 -6.65 -2.72
N ARG A 49 3.35 -6.30 -1.75
CA ARG A 49 2.07 -6.97 -1.48
C ARG A 49 1.04 -6.61 -2.55
N PRO A 50 -0.03 -7.43 -2.70
CA PRO A 50 -1.19 -7.04 -3.52
C PRO A 50 -1.68 -5.65 -3.14
N ALA A 51 -2.13 -4.88 -4.14
CA ALA A 51 -2.68 -3.56 -3.88
C ALA A 51 -3.97 -3.69 -3.07
N ARG A 52 -4.12 -2.83 -2.06
CA ARG A 52 -5.38 -2.71 -1.31
C ARG A 52 -6.28 -1.71 -2.01
N PHE A 53 -7.55 -2.06 -2.19
CA PHE A 53 -8.54 -1.21 -2.83
C PHE A 53 -9.84 -1.28 -2.03
N SER A 54 -10.34 -0.11 -1.61
CA SER A 54 -11.62 0.01 -0.93
C SER A 54 -12.68 0.43 -1.94
N HIS A 55 -13.48 -0.52 -2.41
CA HIS A 55 -14.55 -0.25 -3.38
C HIS A 55 -15.57 0.75 -2.82
N ASP A 56 -16.02 0.55 -1.58
CA ASP A 56 -17.02 1.40 -0.91
C ASP A 56 -16.59 2.87 -0.80
N MET A 57 -15.30 3.13 -0.55
CA MET A 57 -14.80 4.52 -0.49
C MET A 57 -14.80 5.19 -1.87
N HIS A 58 -14.50 4.43 -2.93
CA HIS A 58 -14.47 4.99 -4.28
C HIS A 58 -15.87 5.24 -4.82
N THR A 59 -16.84 4.35 -4.54
CA THR A 59 -18.24 4.54 -4.96
C THR A 59 -18.94 5.70 -4.26
N LEU A 60 -18.43 6.18 -3.13
CA LEU A 60 -18.89 7.42 -2.50
C LEU A 60 -18.39 8.70 -3.19
N LEU A 61 -17.27 8.61 -3.92
CA LEU A 61 -16.63 9.74 -4.60
C LEU A 61 -16.91 9.76 -6.11
N THR A 62 -17.25 8.61 -6.69
CA THR A 62 -17.55 8.46 -8.11
C THR A 62 -19.03 8.18 -8.31
N GLU A 63 -19.72 9.02 -9.08
CA GLU A 63 -21.17 8.87 -9.33
C GLU A 63 -21.51 7.78 -10.36
N ASP A 64 -20.54 7.35 -11.19
CA ASP A 64 -20.76 6.41 -12.28
C ASP A 64 -19.83 5.20 -12.19
N CYS A 65 -20.42 3.99 -12.14
CA CYS A 65 -19.71 2.72 -12.16
C CYS A 65 -18.88 2.56 -13.45
N SER A 66 -19.35 3.13 -14.56
CA SER A 66 -18.72 3.03 -15.88
C SER A 66 -17.40 3.80 -15.97
N SER A 67 -17.13 4.69 -15.01
CA SER A 67 -15.84 5.39 -14.89
C SER A 67 -14.67 4.44 -14.62
N CYS A 68 -14.95 3.28 -14.02
CA CYS A 68 -14.00 2.21 -13.75
C CYS A 68 -14.32 0.93 -14.55
N HIS A 69 -15.58 0.50 -14.54
CA HIS A 69 -16.07 -0.65 -15.29
C HIS A 69 -16.45 -0.25 -16.71
N HIS A 70 -15.42 0.00 -17.51
CA HIS A 70 -15.53 0.37 -18.91
C HIS A 70 -15.83 -0.86 -19.80
N HIS A 71 -16.60 -0.64 -20.87
CA HIS A 71 -16.94 -1.64 -21.89
C HIS A 71 -17.75 -2.87 -21.42
N THR A 72 -18.39 -2.79 -20.25
CA THR A 72 -19.29 -3.83 -19.74
C THR A 72 -20.74 -3.37 -19.84
N GLU A 73 -21.59 -4.15 -20.52
CA GLU A 73 -23.04 -4.01 -20.43
C GLU A 73 -23.57 -5.01 -19.40
N GLY A 74 -24.13 -4.52 -18.29
CA GLY A 74 -24.68 -5.36 -17.23
C GLY A 74 -23.81 -5.40 -15.96
N GLU A 75 -23.64 -6.58 -15.38
CA GLU A 75 -22.95 -6.76 -14.09
C GLU A 75 -21.46 -6.42 -14.18
N PRO A 76 -20.89 -5.64 -13.24
CA PRO A 76 -19.47 -5.31 -13.24
C PRO A 76 -18.60 -6.56 -13.08
N ILE A 77 -17.67 -6.78 -14.00
CA ILE A 77 -16.67 -7.86 -13.93
C ILE A 77 -15.29 -7.33 -13.49
N PRO A 78 -14.42 -8.19 -12.90
CA PRO A 78 -13.08 -7.76 -12.52
C PRO A 78 -12.18 -7.53 -13.73
N CYS A 79 -11.25 -6.58 -13.59
CA CYS A 79 -10.34 -6.16 -14.66
C CYS A 79 -9.52 -7.32 -15.26
N SER A 80 -9.21 -8.34 -14.44
CA SER A 80 -8.41 -9.50 -14.81
C SER A 80 -9.03 -10.37 -15.88
N GLU A 81 -10.36 -10.40 -16.01
CA GLU A 81 -11.04 -11.22 -17.03
C GLU A 81 -10.63 -10.81 -18.45
N CYS A 82 -10.40 -9.51 -18.67
CA CYS A 82 -9.96 -8.99 -19.97
C CYS A 82 -8.49 -8.57 -19.97
N HIS A 83 -8.04 -7.84 -18.96
CA HIS A 83 -6.67 -7.30 -18.91
C HIS A 83 -5.63 -8.32 -18.38
N GLY A 84 -6.07 -9.46 -17.84
CA GLY A 84 -5.21 -10.55 -17.35
C GLY A 84 -5.01 -11.70 -18.34
N ALA A 85 -5.73 -11.71 -19.46
CA ALA A 85 -5.66 -12.78 -20.46
C ALA A 85 -4.33 -12.75 -21.23
N ALA A 86 -3.73 -13.92 -21.49
CA ALA A 86 -2.52 -14.03 -22.30
C ALA A 86 -2.68 -13.45 -23.72
N SER A 87 -3.91 -13.52 -24.26
CA SER A 87 -4.30 -12.97 -25.56
C SER A 87 -4.58 -11.47 -25.56
N ALA A 88 -4.60 -10.80 -24.40
CA ALA A 88 -4.88 -9.36 -24.30
C ALA A 88 -3.90 -8.53 -25.14
N LYS A 89 -2.62 -8.93 -25.15
CA LYS A 89 -1.56 -8.25 -25.89
C LYS A 89 -1.76 -8.31 -27.41
N ASP A 90 -2.26 -9.45 -27.91
CA ASP A 90 -2.48 -9.66 -29.35
C ASP A 90 -3.71 -8.91 -29.87
N MET A 91 -4.64 -8.56 -28.97
CA MET A 91 -5.86 -7.80 -29.27
C MET A 91 -5.70 -6.29 -29.00
N GLY A 92 -4.49 -5.82 -28.69
CA GLY A 92 -4.23 -4.41 -28.35
C GLY A 92 -4.84 -3.97 -27.02
N ILE A 93 -5.24 -4.91 -26.17
CA ILE A 93 -5.78 -4.64 -24.84
C ILE A 93 -4.63 -4.46 -23.86
N ALA A 94 -4.66 -3.37 -23.10
CA ALA A 94 -3.67 -3.09 -22.07
C ALA A 94 -3.57 -4.26 -21.08
N GLY A 95 -2.35 -4.67 -20.71
CA GLY A 95 -2.16 -5.67 -19.66
C GLY A 95 -2.62 -5.16 -18.30
N LEU A 96 -2.87 -6.07 -17.36
CA LEU A 96 -3.47 -5.77 -16.06
C LEU A 96 -2.70 -4.68 -15.28
N LYS A 97 -1.36 -4.73 -15.34
CA LYS A 97 -0.50 -3.71 -14.73
C LYS A 97 -0.77 -2.32 -15.34
N GLU A 98 -0.80 -2.22 -16.66
CA GLU A 98 -1.05 -0.96 -17.37
C GLU A 98 -2.46 -0.45 -17.11
N ALA A 99 -3.46 -1.34 -17.09
CA ALA A 99 -4.85 -0.99 -16.83
C ALA A 99 -5.03 -0.37 -15.43
N TYR A 100 -4.48 -1.01 -14.38
CA TYR A 100 -4.56 -0.46 -13.02
C TYR A 100 -3.77 0.84 -12.86
N HIS A 101 -2.49 0.87 -13.24
CA HIS A 101 -1.69 2.09 -13.05
C HIS A 101 -2.19 3.25 -13.92
N GLY A 102 -2.68 2.97 -15.13
CA GLY A 102 -3.29 3.98 -15.99
C GLY A 102 -4.57 4.57 -15.40
N LEU A 103 -5.49 3.73 -14.93
CA LEU A 103 -6.78 4.16 -14.40
C LEU A 103 -6.63 4.81 -13.02
N CYS A 104 -6.07 4.10 -12.04
CA CYS A 104 -6.00 4.54 -10.66
C CYS A 104 -5.13 5.80 -10.52
N MET A 105 -3.89 5.76 -11.05
CA MET A 105 -3.00 6.91 -10.95
C MET A 105 -3.45 8.05 -11.86
N GLY A 106 -4.07 7.75 -13.01
CA GLY A 106 -4.59 8.76 -13.92
C GLY A 106 -5.72 9.57 -13.29
N CYS A 107 -6.68 8.89 -12.63
CA CYS A 107 -7.75 9.55 -11.90
C CYS A 107 -7.21 10.38 -10.74
N HIS A 108 -6.35 9.81 -9.89
CA HIS A 108 -5.76 10.52 -8.75
C HIS A 108 -4.93 11.74 -9.18
N LYS A 109 -4.15 11.61 -10.24
CA LYS A 109 -3.40 12.73 -10.81
C LYS A 109 -4.31 13.83 -11.35
N LYS A 110 -5.44 13.48 -11.97
CA LYS A 110 -6.41 14.44 -12.50
C LYS A 110 -7.16 15.19 -11.40
N MET A 111 -7.47 14.51 -10.31
CA MET A 111 -8.14 15.10 -9.15
C MET A 111 -7.16 15.78 -8.18
N GLU A 112 -5.85 15.70 -8.45
CA GLU A 112 -4.78 16.16 -7.57
C GLU A 112 -4.91 15.61 -6.13
N THR A 113 -5.53 14.45 -5.98
CA THR A 113 -5.83 13.80 -4.70
C THR A 113 -5.75 12.28 -4.84
N GLY A 114 -5.38 11.60 -3.75
CA GLY A 114 -5.22 10.14 -3.71
C GLY A 114 -3.80 9.64 -4.02
N PRO A 115 -3.55 8.35 -3.75
CA PRO A 115 -2.21 7.76 -3.84
C PRO A 115 -1.68 7.62 -5.28
N THR A 116 -0.42 7.96 -5.50
CA THR A 116 0.26 7.78 -6.80
C THR A 116 1.65 7.12 -6.66
N GLY A 117 2.16 6.99 -5.44
CA GLY A 117 3.39 6.27 -5.15
C GLY A 117 3.18 4.76 -5.14
N CYS A 118 4.24 4.01 -5.47
CA CYS A 118 4.17 2.54 -5.56
C CYS A 118 3.73 1.91 -4.23
N THR A 119 4.22 2.44 -3.11
CA THR A 119 3.95 1.90 -1.77
C THR A 119 2.62 2.32 -1.17
N ASP A 120 1.98 3.31 -1.78
CA ASP A 120 0.73 3.86 -1.28
C ASP A 120 -0.43 2.90 -1.57
N CYS A 121 -0.34 2.18 -2.69
CA CYS A 121 -1.25 1.10 -3.05
C CYS A 121 -0.68 -0.27 -2.65
N HIS A 122 0.64 -0.49 -2.87
CA HIS A 122 1.30 -1.77 -2.62
C HIS A 122 2.23 -1.72 -1.40
N ALA A 123 1.79 -2.27 -0.26
CA ALA A 123 2.66 -2.36 0.91
C ALA A 123 3.96 -3.14 0.59
N LYS A 124 5.13 -2.61 0.97
CA LYS A 124 6.41 -3.33 0.82
C LYS A 124 6.38 -4.62 1.65
N GLN A 125 6.83 -5.71 1.05
CA GLN A 125 7.09 -6.96 1.76
C GLN A 125 8.30 -6.70 2.68
N VAL A 126 8.08 -6.71 3.98
CA VAL A 126 9.17 -6.81 4.94
C VAL A 126 9.66 -8.25 4.84
N THR A 127 10.95 -8.45 4.50
CA THR A 127 11.55 -9.77 4.28
C THR A 127 11.08 -10.75 5.35
N GLN A 128 10.39 -11.80 4.91
CA GLN A 128 9.83 -12.84 5.75
C GLN A 128 10.91 -13.40 6.67
N SER A 129 10.80 -13.10 7.97
CA SER A 129 11.45 -13.94 8.98
C SER A 129 10.64 -15.24 9.06
N ALA A 130 11.36 -16.37 9.05
CA ALA A 130 10.85 -17.73 8.98
C ALA A 130 9.69 -18.07 9.95
N PRO A 131 8.88 -19.11 9.67
CA PRO A 131 7.80 -19.54 10.57
C PRO A 131 8.40 -20.20 11.82
N GLY A 132 8.56 -19.40 12.88
CA GLY A 132 8.96 -19.85 14.21
C GLY A 132 7.77 -19.87 15.15
N LYS A 133 7.32 -21.08 15.53
CA LYS A 133 6.37 -21.30 16.64
C LYS A 133 6.82 -20.54 17.89
N SER A 134 5.90 -19.81 18.54
CA SER A 134 5.95 -19.64 20.00
C SER A 134 4.55 -19.52 20.58
N LYS A 135 4.16 -20.54 21.35
CA LYS A 135 3.01 -20.52 22.26
C LYS A 135 3.46 -19.90 23.58
N THR A 136 3.23 -18.60 23.75
CA THR A 136 3.16 -17.93 25.06
C THR A 136 2.18 -16.76 24.97
N PRO A 137 1.31 -16.50 25.97
CA PRO A 137 0.34 -15.42 25.93
C PRO A 137 1.08 -14.08 25.78
N ARG A 138 0.82 -13.39 24.67
CA ARG A 138 1.43 -12.09 24.38
C ARG A 138 0.77 -11.05 25.28
N ALA A 139 1.59 -10.18 25.88
CA ALA A 139 1.19 -9.20 26.90
C ALA A 139 0.15 -8.18 26.37
N GLY A 140 -1.12 -8.55 26.40
CA GLY A 140 -2.25 -7.70 26.07
C GLY A 140 -3.44 -8.03 26.98
N PRO A 141 -4.40 -7.11 27.12
CA PRO A 141 -5.61 -7.34 27.90
C PRO A 141 -6.45 -8.47 27.29
N GLN A 142 -7.23 -9.16 28.12
CA GLN A 142 -8.12 -10.24 27.65
C GLN A 142 -9.31 -9.66 26.87
N THR A 143 -9.88 -8.60 27.42
CA THR A 143 -11.02 -7.87 26.86
C THR A 143 -10.74 -6.38 26.94
N LEU A 144 -11.16 -5.63 25.91
CA LEU A 144 -11.09 -4.18 25.85
C LEU A 144 -12.47 -3.61 25.57
N THR A 145 -12.81 -2.51 26.22
CA THR A 145 -14.03 -1.76 25.92
C THR A 145 -13.68 -0.58 25.02
N LEU A 146 -14.20 -0.58 23.79
CA LEU A 146 -14.01 0.53 22.85
C LEU A 146 -15.15 1.54 23.04
N SER A 147 -14.87 2.58 23.84
CA SER A 147 -15.86 3.54 24.34
C SER A 147 -15.80 4.94 23.73
N GLN A 148 -14.78 5.19 22.90
CA GLN A 148 -14.42 6.55 22.49
C GLN A 148 -15.43 7.23 21.57
N LEU A 149 -16.39 6.48 21.01
CA LEU A 149 -17.39 6.94 20.04
C LEU A 149 -18.83 6.62 20.45
N GLU A 150 -19.10 6.46 21.75
CA GLU A 150 -20.39 6.02 22.31
C GLU A 150 -21.58 7.01 22.20
N GLN A 151 -21.62 7.86 21.17
CA GLN A 151 -22.67 8.88 21.08
C GLN A 151 -24.04 8.30 20.74
N ILE A 152 -24.09 7.32 19.82
CA ILE A 152 -25.34 6.74 19.29
C ILE A 152 -25.42 5.21 19.45
N TYR A 153 -24.29 4.57 19.76
CA TYR A 153 -24.18 3.13 19.99
C TYR A 153 -23.52 2.87 21.35
N GLU A 154 -23.84 1.72 21.95
CA GLU A 154 -23.19 1.20 23.15
C GLU A 154 -21.71 0.86 22.88
N PRO A 155 -20.86 0.85 23.91
CA PRO A 155 -19.46 0.44 23.77
C PRO A 155 -19.33 -0.97 23.20
N VAL A 156 -18.28 -1.18 22.39
CA VAL A 156 -17.93 -2.52 21.92
C VAL A 156 -17.09 -3.22 22.99
N SER A 157 -17.54 -4.39 23.44
CA SER A 157 -16.71 -5.31 24.21
C SER A 157 -15.89 -6.17 23.26
N PHE A 158 -14.61 -5.83 23.10
CA PHE A 158 -13.68 -6.50 22.19
C PHE A 158 -12.90 -7.60 22.93
N ALA A 159 -13.10 -8.85 22.54
CA ALA A 159 -12.36 -10.01 23.06
C ALA A 159 -10.93 -10.06 22.47
N HIS A 160 -10.06 -9.17 22.96
CA HIS A 160 -8.70 -8.97 22.46
C HIS A 160 -7.88 -10.26 22.47
N GLU A 161 -7.90 -11.03 23.56
CA GLU A 161 -7.14 -12.29 23.64
C GLU A 161 -7.56 -13.28 22.55
N MET A 162 -8.86 -13.46 22.33
CA MET A 162 -9.36 -14.34 21.26
C MET A 162 -8.87 -13.88 19.89
N HIS A 163 -8.96 -12.58 19.59
CA HIS A 163 -8.48 -12.05 18.32
C HIS A 163 -6.97 -12.17 18.16
N THR A 164 -6.18 -12.07 19.24
CA THR A 164 -4.73 -12.31 19.18
C THR A 164 -4.35 -13.77 18.98
N LEU A 165 -5.26 -14.72 19.19
CA LEU A 165 -5.02 -16.13 18.84
C LEU A 165 -5.24 -16.37 17.35
N LEU A 166 -6.10 -15.58 16.70
CA LEU A 166 -6.32 -15.61 15.26
C LEU A 166 -5.31 -14.75 14.51
N ALA A 167 -4.93 -13.60 15.08
CA ALA A 167 -3.94 -12.70 14.50
C ALA A 167 -2.51 -13.20 14.81
N GLU A 168 -1.70 -13.39 13.78
CA GLU A 168 -0.32 -13.88 13.94
C GLU A 168 0.60 -12.88 14.68
N ASP A 169 0.33 -11.57 14.54
CA ASP A 169 1.14 -10.50 15.14
C ASP A 169 0.29 -9.34 15.68
N CYS A 170 0.76 -8.67 16.75
CA CYS A 170 0.22 -7.40 17.24
C CYS A 170 0.22 -6.34 16.13
N ALA A 171 1.21 -6.38 15.24
CA ALA A 171 1.33 -5.43 14.13
C ALA A 171 0.17 -5.53 13.11
N VAL A 172 -0.63 -6.61 13.15
CA VAL A 172 -1.86 -6.73 12.35
C VAL A 172 -2.85 -5.62 12.70
N CYS A 173 -2.94 -5.24 13.97
CA CYS A 173 -3.84 -4.17 14.46
C CYS A 173 -3.06 -2.93 14.91
N HIS A 174 -1.99 -3.10 15.69
CA HIS A 174 -1.09 -2.02 16.13
C HIS A 174 -0.03 -1.74 15.06
N HIS A 175 -0.49 -1.26 13.92
CA HIS A 175 0.37 -0.92 12.80
C HIS A 175 1.14 0.39 13.00
N HIS A 176 2.15 0.63 12.16
CA HIS A 176 2.91 1.88 12.06
C HIS A 176 3.50 2.42 13.38
N SER A 177 3.61 1.55 14.39
CA SER A 177 4.17 1.85 15.70
C SER A 177 5.55 1.24 15.81
N ALA A 178 6.42 1.85 16.63
CA ALA A 178 7.72 1.27 16.92
C ALA A 178 7.55 -0.12 17.57
N ALA A 179 8.53 -1.01 17.36
CA ALA A 179 8.46 -2.37 17.90
C ALA A 179 8.23 -2.37 19.42
N GLY A 180 7.22 -3.11 19.87
CA GLY A 180 6.83 -3.19 21.28
C GLY A 180 5.96 -2.02 21.78
N GLN A 181 5.62 -1.05 20.93
CA GLN A 181 4.68 0.01 21.26
C GLN A 181 3.29 -0.29 20.69
N THR A 182 2.27 -0.11 21.52
CA THR A 182 0.86 -0.31 21.16
C THR A 182 0.05 0.91 21.62
N PRO A 183 0.27 2.10 21.00
CA PRO A 183 -0.54 3.27 21.31
C PRO A 183 -2.01 3.01 20.97
N SER A 184 -2.90 3.78 21.58
CA SER A 184 -4.32 3.70 21.24
C SER A 184 -4.57 4.22 19.84
N CYS A 185 -5.58 3.69 19.16
CA CYS A 185 -5.94 4.09 17.81
C CYS A 185 -6.17 5.61 17.72
N SER A 186 -6.81 6.19 18.74
CA SER A 186 -7.11 7.62 18.84
C SER A 186 -5.88 8.52 18.91
N THR A 187 -4.71 8.01 19.29
CA THR A 187 -3.48 8.81 19.31
C THR A 187 -3.15 9.34 17.90
N CYS A 188 -3.44 8.55 16.85
CA CYS A 188 -3.24 8.96 15.46
C CYS A 188 -4.56 9.21 14.73
N HIS A 189 -5.58 8.39 14.96
CA HIS A 189 -6.89 8.48 14.29
C HIS A 189 -7.91 9.33 15.04
N GLY A 190 -7.53 10.02 16.13
CA GLY A 190 -8.46 10.80 16.96
C GLY A 190 -8.95 12.09 16.30
N ALA A 191 -8.26 12.57 15.27
CA ALA A 191 -8.70 13.72 14.49
C ALA A 191 -9.92 13.38 13.62
N PRO A 192 -10.78 14.36 13.31
CA PRO A 192 -11.78 14.22 12.25
C PRO A 192 -11.14 13.80 10.93
N PHE A 193 -11.92 13.19 10.04
CA PHE A 193 -11.46 12.85 8.71
C PHE A 193 -10.94 14.11 8.00
N ASP A 194 -9.71 14.01 7.51
CA ASP A 194 -9.02 15.07 6.79
C ASP A 194 -9.11 14.77 5.28
N PRO A 195 -9.84 15.58 4.49
CA PRO A 195 -9.95 15.37 3.05
C PRO A 195 -8.61 15.48 2.31
N ASP A 196 -7.62 16.16 2.89
CA ASP A 196 -6.28 16.30 2.31
C ASP A 196 -5.36 15.12 2.69
N ASN A 197 -5.80 14.26 3.63
CA ASN A 197 -5.09 13.07 4.08
C ASN A 197 -6.00 11.83 4.05
N LEU A 198 -6.40 11.45 2.83
CA LEU A 198 -7.30 10.32 2.56
C LEU A 198 -6.79 8.98 3.10
N ASN A 199 -5.47 8.84 3.29
CA ASN A 199 -4.83 7.61 3.76
C ASN A 199 -4.93 7.43 5.27
N MET A 200 -5.41 8.43 6.01
CA MET A 200 -5.56 8.38 7.45
C MET A 200 -7.05 8.54 7.82
N PRO A 201 -7.80 7.42 7.94
CA PRO A 201 -9.20 7.50 8.33
C PRO A 201 -9.33 8.07 9.74
N GLY A 202 -10.42 8.78 10.02
CA GLY A 202 -10.77 9.12 11.40
C GLY A 202 -11.10 7.87 12.23
N LEU A 203 -11.20 8.01 13.55
CA LEU A 203 -11.30 6.89 14.50
C LEU A 203 -12.42 5.89 14.17
N LYS A 204 -13.58 6.39 13.74
CA LYS A 204 -14.72 5.55 13.32
C LYS A 204 -14.36 4.68 12.11
N GLY A 205 -13.76 5.30 11.09
CA GLY A 205 -13.33 4.60 9.88
C GLY A 205 -12.23 3.59 10.17
N ALA A 206 -11.26 3.95 11.02
CA ALA A 206 -10.18 3.05 11.43
C ALA A 206 -10.73 1.77 12.09
N TYR A 207 -11.68 1.89 13.02
CA TYR A 207 -12.31 0.71 13.65
C TYR A 207 -13.08 -0.14 12.64
N HIS A 208 -13.92 0.46 11.80
CA HIS A 208 -14.74 -0.29 10.86
C HIS A 208 -13.90 -1.02 9.81
N LEU A 209 -12.90 -0.35 9.22
CA LEU A 209 -12.01 -0.98 8.24
C LEU A 209 -11.23 -2.12 8.89
N GLN A 210 -10.59 -1.89 10.04
CA GLN A 210 -9.77 -2.93 10.69
C GLN A 210 -10.60 -4.17 11.08
N CYS A 211 -11.78 -3.99 11.66
CA CYS A 211 -12.60 -5.10 12.14
C CYS A 211 -13.35 -5.79 10.99
N MET A 212 -14.03 -5.02 10.15
CA MET A 212 -14.92 -5.58 9.13
C MET A 212 -14.13 -6.18 7.97
N ASP A 213 -12.99 -5.61 7.58
CA ASP A 213 -12.21 -6.15 6.46
C ASP A 213 -11.64 -7.52 6.82
N CYS A 214 -11.10 -7.69 8.03
CA CYS A 214 -10.62 -9.00 8.51
C CYS A 214 -11.76 -10.04 8.55
N HIS A 215 -12.93 -9.66 9.07
CA HIS A 215 -14.10 -10.54 9.11
C HIS A 215 -14.60 -10.93 7.71
N LYS A 216 -14.63 -9.98 6.77
CA LYS A 216 -14.98 -10.24 5.37
C LYS A 216 -13.96 -11.16 4.70
N GLU A 217 -12.67 -10.90 4.87
CA GLU A 217 -11.58 -11.69 4.27
C GLU A 217 -11.57 -13.14 4.78
N MET A 218 -11.86 -13.34 6.08
CA MET A 218 -11.94 -14.66 6.69
C MET A 218 -13.32 -15.32 6.56
N GLU A 219 -14.28 -14.64 5.95
CA GLU A 219 -15.70 -15.05 5.88
C GLU A 219 -16.26 -15.48 7.25
N THR A 220 -15.85 -14.77 8.31
CA THR A 220 -16.18 -15.10 9.69
C THR A 220 -16.35 -13.86 10.56
N GLY A 221 -17.10 -13.98 11.65
CA GLY A 221 -17.33 -12.87 12.57
C GLY A 221 -18.37 -11.85 12.09
N PRO A 222 -18.71 -10.87 12.94
CA PRO A 222 -19.77 -9.92 12.69
C PRO A 222 -19.41 -8.87 11.64
N THR A 223 -20.33 -8.61 10.73
CA THR A 223 -20.25 -7.49 9.76
C THR A 223 -21.51 -6.62 9.78
N GLY A 224 -22.54 -7.04 10.54
CA GLY A 224 -23.77 -6.28 10.71
C GLY A 224 -23.62 -5.10 11.68
N CYS A 225 -24.38 -4.04 11.42
CA CYS A 225 -24.30 -2.75 12.11
C CYS A 225 -24.50 -2.82 13.63
N THR A 226 -25.23 -3.83 14.12
CA THR A 226 -25.58 -3.97 15.54
C THR A 226 -24.99 -5.22 16.19
N GLU A 227 -24.14 -5.95 15.47
CA GLU A 227 -23.55 -7.19 15.95
C GLU A 227 -22.31 -6.92 16.82
N CYS A 228 -21.61 -5.81 16.56
CA CYS A 228 -20.46 -5.35 17.35
C CYS A 228 -20.87 -4.39 18.48
N HIS A 229 -21.82 -3.48 18.20
CA HIS A 229 -22.32 -2.48 19.15
C HIS A 229 -23.83 -2.30 19.04
N ALA A 230 -24.55 -2.40 20.15
CA ALA A 230 -26.00 -2.21 20.16
C ALA A 230 -26.36 -0.73 20.01
N LYS A 231 -27.46 -0.42 19.32
CA LYS A 231 -27.98 0.95 19.27
C LYS A 231 -28.47 1.35 20.67
N LYS A 232 -28.11 2.56 21.12
CA LYS A 232 -28.66 3.09 22.38
C LYS A 232 -30.17 3.26 22.22
N VAL A 233 -30.95 2.65 23.11
CA VAL A 233 -32.39 2.88 23.18
C VAL A 233 -32.65 4.23 23.80
N GLU A 234 -33.26 5.14 23.02
CA GLU A 234 -33.83 6.40 23.52
C GLU A 234 -34.76 6.08 24.69
N LYS A 235 -34.37 6.45 25.92
CA LYS A 235 -35.26 6.39 27.08
C LYS A 235 -36.32 7.46 26.89
N THR A 236 -37.40 7.12 26.19
CA THR A 236 -38.61 7.93 26.22
C THR A 236 -39.12 7.92 27.65
N GLU A 237 -39.07 9.08 28.29
CA GLU A 237 -39.69 9.34 29.59
C GLU A 237 -41.18 8.98 29.53
N LYS A 238 -41.55 7.76 29.95
CA LYS A 238 -42.90 7.48 30.45
C LYS A 238 -42.95 7.89 31.91
N ALA A 239 -42.99 9.19 32.13
CA ALA A 239 -43.47 9.80 33.36
C ALA A 239 -44.83 10.47 33.07
N LYS A 240 -45.80 10.22 33.97
CA LYS A 240 -47.23 10.62 33.98
C LYS A 240 -48.15 9.83 33.02
N ALA A 241 -49.28 9.27 33.45
CA ALA A 241 -50.13 9.61 34.59
C ALA A 241 -50.71 8.35 35.26
N LYS A 242 -50.70 8.34 36.59
CA LYS A 242 -51.73 7.71 37.42
C LYS A 242 -52.52 8.83 38.07
#